data_AF-A0A1B6CH81-F1
#
_entry.id   AF-A0A1B6CH81-F1
#
_cell.length_a   1.000
_cell.length_b   1.000
_cell.length_c   1.000
_cell.angle_alpha   90.00
_cell.angle_beta   90.00
_cell.angle_gamma   90.00
#
_symmetry.space_group_name_H-M   'P 1'
#
loop_
_entity.id
_entity.type
_entity.pdbx_description
1 polymer ?
#
loop_
_entity_poly.entity_id
_entity_poly.type
_entity_poly.pdbx_seq_one_letter_code
_entity_poly.pdbx_strand_id
1 'polypeptide(L)'
;INQYAINLLGFDPETIYHTHQNANQNQLIDSLSKEFTVLQKYKQAAFFCTKCDQKYKYKGDLTRHQRYECGMGPQFPCQFCPYRARQKRYLKTHVLIKHKKFLSMNIKGEEQNI
;
A
#
# COMPACT_ATOMS: atom_id res chain seq x y z
N ILE A 1 -18.60 41.55 -27.42
CA ILE A 1 -19.83 42.23 -26.93
C ILE A 1 -19.36 43.48 -26.21
N ASN A 2 -19.96 44.64 -26.53
CA ASN A 2 -19.48 45.99 -26.22
C ASN A 2 -19.24 46.21 -24.70
N GLN A 3 -18.19 46.97 -24.33
CA GLN A 3 -17.78 47.27 -22.94
C GLN A 3 -18.90 47.91 -22.09
N TYR A 4 -19.97 48.39 -22.74
CA TYR A 4 -21.13 49.03 -22.10
C TYR A 4 -22.22 48.06 -21.61
N ALA A 5 -22.08 46.74 -21.81
CA ALA A 5 -23.12 45.76 -21.45
C ALA A 5 -23.01 45.17 -20.03
N ILE A 6 -21.92 45.43 -19.28
CA ILE A 6 -21.66 44.80 -17.96
C ILE A 6 -22.38 45.53 -16.81
N ASN A 7 -22.81 46.77 -17.01
CA ASN A 7 -23.37 47.63 -15.95
C ASN A 7 -24.83 47.33 -15.54
N LEU A 8 -25.50 46.33 -16.12
CA LEU A 8 -26.91 45.99 -15.79
C LEU A 8 -27.09 44.91 -14.71
N LEU A 9 -26.00 44.34 -14.17
CA LEU A 9 -26.06 43.26 -13.17
C LEU A 9 -25.51 43.62 -11.78
N GLY A 10 -25.12 44.88 -11.54
CA GLY A 10 -24.72 45.34 -10.21
C GLY A 10 -23.39 44.77 -9.68
N PHE A 11 -22.55 44.21 -10.54
CA PHE A 11 -21.25 43.66 -10.14
C PHE A 11 -20.13 44.69 -10.33
N ASP A 12 -19.42 44.98 -9.25
CA ASP A 12 -18.25 45.87 -9.21
C ASP A 12 -17.08 45.31 -10.07
N PRO A 13 -16.45 46.12 -10.93
CA PRO A 13 -15.30 45.73 -11.75
C PRO A 13 -14.15 45.07 -10.98
N GLU A 14 -13.90 45.49 -9.74
CA GLU A 14 -12.85 44.92 -8.89
C GLU A 14 -13.22 43.49 -8.43
N THR A 15 -14.49 43.28 -8.11
CA THR A 15 -15.06 41.95 -7.82
C THR A 15 -14.99 41.01 -9.02
N ILE A 16 -15.24 41.52 -10.23
CA ILE A 16 -15.11 40.74 -11.48
C ILE A 16 -13.64 40.35 -11.72
N TYR A 17 -12.69 41.27 -11.56
CA TYR A 17 -11.26 40.99 -11.72
C TYR A 17 -10.75 39.95 -10.69
N HIS A 18 -11.11 40.11 -9.41
CA HIS A 18 -10.72 39.17 -8.36
C HIS A 18 -11.38 37.79 -8.50
N THR A 19 -12.65 37.72 -8.92
CA THR A 19 -13.30 36.43 -9.21
C THR A 19 -12.66 35.72 -10.41
N HIS A 20 -12.24 36.45 -11.45
CA HIS A 20 -11.45 35.89 -12.56
C HIS A 20 -10.04 35.45 -12.13
N GLN A 21 -9.33 36.21 -11.29
CA GLN A 21 -8.04 35.80 -10.71
C GLN A 21 -8.17 34.54 -9.86
N ASN A 22 -9.18 34.47 -8.99
CA ASN A 22 -9.47 33.31 -8.15
C ASN A 22 -9.88 32.08 -8.98
N ALA A 23 -10.67 32.27 -10.05
CA ALA A 23 -11.02 31.19 -10.97
C ALA A 23 -9.78 30.65 -11.71
N ASN A 24 -8.87 31.52 -12.13
CA ASN A 24 -7.60 31.13 -12.77
C ASN A 24 -6.65 30.43 -11.77
N GLN A 25 -6.55 30.91 -10.53
CA GLN A 25 -5.83 30.23 -9.45
C GLN A 25 -6.42 28.85 -9.12
N ASN A 26 -7.75 28.73 -9.04
CA ASN A 26 -8.43 27.46 -8.80
C ASN A 26 -8.24 26.47 -9.96
N GLN A 27 -8.24 26.97 -11.20
CA GLN A 27 -7.97 26.16 -12.39
C GLN A 27 -6.53 25.65 -12.44
N LEU A 28 -5.55 26.48 -12.03
CA LEU A 28 -4.16 26.09 -11.87
C LEU A 28 -3.97 25.06 -10.75
N ILE A 29 -4.62 25.25 -9.59
CA ILE A 29 -4.59 24.29 -8.47
C ILE A 29 -5.21 22.94 -8.87
N ASP A 30 -6.32 22.94 -9.60
CA ASP A 30 -6.96 21.71 -10.09
C ASP A 30 -6.07 20.96 -11.10
N SER A 31 -5.40 21.71 -11.98
CA SER A 31 -4.44 21.16 -12.96
C SER A 31 -3.20 20.56 -12.27
N LEU A 32 -2.64 21.25 -11.26
CA LEU A 32 -1.53 20.75 -10.45
C LEU A 32 -1.93 19.54 -9.58
N SER A 33 -3.17 19.50 -9.08
CA SER A 33 -3.71 18.36 -8.31
C SER A 33 -3.91 17.13 -9.20
N LYS A 34 -4.36 17.34 -10.44
CA LYS A 34 -4.43 16.29 -11.48
C LYS A 34 -3.03 15.79 -11.85
N GLU A 35 -2.06 16.67 -12.01
CA GLU A 35 -0.68 16.27 -12.32
C GLU A 35 0.00 15.55 -11.15
N PHE A 36 -0.22 16.01 -9.91
CA PHE A 36 0.22 15.32 -8.69
C PHE A 36 -0.40 13.93 -8.56
N THR A 37 -1.70 13.75 -8.81
CA THR A 37 -2.35 12.43 -8.77
C THR A 37 -1.87 11.50 -9.88
N VAL A 38 -1.58 12.03 -11.07
CA VAL A 38 -0.96 11.29 -12.18
C VAL A 38 0.46 10.84 -11.80
N LEU A 39 1.30 11.72 -11.24
CA LEU A 39 2.65 11.36 -10.79
C LEU A 39 2.65 10.34 -9.63
N GLN A 40 1.69 10.44 -8.70
CA GLN A 40 1.51 9.45 -7.63
C GLN A 40 1.09 8.08 -8.17
N LYS A 41 0.33 8.01 -9.28
CA LYS A 41 -0.05 6.76 -9.95
C LYS A 41 1.17 6.00 -10.50
N TYR A 42 2.23 6.70 -10.89
CA TYR A 42 3.46 6.11 -11.43
C TYR A 42 4.57 5.89 -10.39
N LYS A 43 4.48 6.56 -9.23
CA LYS A 43 5.29 6.24 -8.06
C LYS A 43 4.70 4.97 -7.44
N GLN A 44 5.24 3.78 -7.76
CA GLN A 44 4.85 2.54 -7.10
C GLN A 44 4.89 2.76 -5.58
N ALA A 45 3.72 2.96 -4.99
CA ALA A 45 3.58 3.29 -3.58
C ALA A 45 4.08 2.07 -2.80
N ALA A 46 5.33 2.15 -2.33
CA ALA A 46 5.91 1.10 -1.51
C ALA A 46 5.24 1.14 -0.13
N PHE A 47 5.00 -0.04 0.42
CA PHE A 47 4.42 -0.22 1.74
C PHE A 47 5.57 -0.44 2.74
N PHE A 48 5.72 0.49 3.67
CA PHE A 48 6.80 0.48 4.66
C PHE A 48 6.35 -0.14 5.97
N CYS A 49 7.25 -0.89 6.61
CA CYS A 49 7.04 -1.31 7.98
C CYS A 49 7.28 -0.13 8.93
N THR A 50 6.44 0.01 9.94
CA THR A 50 6.59 1.07 10.95
C THR A 50 7.56 0.70 12.07
N LYS A 51 8.00 -0.57 12.12
CA LYS A 51 8.88 -1.12 13.16
C LYS A 51 10.31 -1.40 12.68
N CYS A 52 10.55 -1.34 11.36
CA CYS A 52 11.85 -1.55 10.76
C CYS A 52 11.90 -0.93 9.35
N ASP A 53 13.08 -0.84 8.75
CA ASP A 53 13.27 -0.14 7.47
C ASP A 53 12.92 -0.98 6.22
N GLN A 54 12.11 -2.03 6.38
CA GLN A 54 11.72 -2.89 5.27
C GLN A 54 10.59 -2.28 4.45
N LYS A 55 10.72 -2.36 3.12
CA LYS A 55 9.75 -1.88 2.14
C LYS A 55 9.24 -3.01 1.25
N TYR A 56 7.97 -2.95 0.92
CA TYR A 56 7.28 -3.98 0.15
C TYR A 56 6.54 -3.37 -1.03
N LYS A 57 6.50 -4.12 -2.14
CA LYS A 57 5.76 -3.71 -3.34
C LYS A 57 4.24 -3.81 -3.15
N TYR A 58 3.79 -4.76 -2.32
CA TYR A 58 2.38 -5.05 -2.11
C TYR A 58 2.02 -4.97 -0.62
N LYS A 59 0.83 -4.44 -0.31
CA LYS A 59 0.30 -4.35 1.06
C LYS A 59 0.27 -5.71 1.75
N GLY A 60 -0.10 -6.77 1.02
CA GLY A 60 -0.16 -8.13 1.56
C GLY A 60 1.20 -8.65 2.04
N ASP A 61 2.29 -8.27 1.38
CA ASP A 61 3.64 -8.65 1.81
C ASP A 61 4.04 -7.92 3.08
N LEU A 62 3.72 -6.63 3.20
CA LEU A 62 3.92 -5.86 4.43
C LEU A 62 3.14 -6.48 5.61
N THR A 63 1.85 -6.76 5.42
CA THR A 63 1.02 -7.37 6.46
C THR A 63 1.60 -8.71 6.92
N ARG A 64 2.07 -9.54 5.98
CA ARG A 64 2.71 -10.83 6.30
C ARG A 64 4.01 -10.64 7.07
N HIS A 65 4.85 -9.70 6.64
CA HIS A 65 6.09 -9.36 7.33
C HIS A 65 5.83 -8.94 8.78
N GLN A 66 4.90 -8.00 8.99
CA GLN A 66 4.54 -7.52 10.32
C GLN A 66 4.02 -8.63 11.23
N ARG A 67 3.33 -9.62 10.67
CA ARG A 67 2.73 -10.72 11.42
C ARG A 67 3.73 -11.81 11.83
N TYR A 68 4.68 -12.15 10.97
CA TYR A 68 5.49 -13.37 11.15
C TYR A 68 7.00 -13.15 11.20
N GLU A 69 7.47 -11.97 10.82
CA GLU A 69 8.91 -11.74 10.58
C GLU A 69 9.44 -10.55 11.37
N CYS A 70 8.68 -9.45 11.45
CA CYS A 70 9.11 -8.22 12.08
C CYS A 70 9.32 -8.40 13.59
N GLY A 71 10.58 -8.41 14.03
CA GLY A 71 10.92 -8.63 15.43
C GLY A 71 10.62 -10.04 15.95
N MET A 72 10.29 -10.98 15.05
CA MET A 72 9.91 -12.35 15.42
C MET A 72 10.91 -13.38 14.88
N GLY A 73 11.30 -14.31 15.74
CA GLY A 73 12.06 -15.49 15.34
C GLY A 73 11.19 -16.51 14.58
N PRO A 74 11.79 -17.55 13.97
CA PRO A 74 11.04 -18.62 13.31
C PRO A 74 10.11 -19.38 14.28
N GLN A 75 8.82 -19.40 13.99
CA GLN A 75 7.79 -19.92 14.90
C GLN A 75 7.35 -21.35 14.60
N PHE A 76 7.67 -21.88 13.40
CA PHE A 76 7.14 -23.16 12.93
C PHE A 76 8.23 -24.23 12.95
N PRO A 77 8.34 -25.05 14.00
CA PRO A 77 9.37 -26.08 14.10
C PRO A 77 9.09 -27.25 13.15
N CYS A 78 10.16 -27.82 12.61
CA CYS A 78 10.11 -29.11 11.96
C CYS A 78 10.08 -30.22 13.01
N GLN A 79 9.19 -31.19 12.82
CA GLN A 79 9.08 -32.35 13.69
C GLN A 79 10.20 -33.38 13.47
N PHE A 80 10.96 -33.25 12.38
CA PHE A 80 11.97 -34.23 11.97
C PHE A 80 13.42 -33.74 12.14
N CYS A 81 13.62 -32.45 12.41
CA CYS A 81 14.95 -31.88 12.63
C CYS A 81 14.88 -30.52 13.38
N PRO A 82 16.00 -29.95 13.83
CA PRO A 82 16.01 -28.68 14.56
C PRO A 82 15.60 -27.44 13.75
N TYR A 83 15.30 -27.59 12.44
CA TYR A 83 14.92 -26.47 11.58
C TYR A 83 13.61 -25.82 12.05
N ARG A 84 13.56 -24.50 11.98
CA ARG A 84 12.34 -23.72 12.22
C ARG A 84 12.10 -22.76 11.06
N ALA A 85 10.87 -22.71 10.57
CA ALA A 85 10.44 -21.80 9.52
C ALA A 85 9.74 -20.56 10.10
N ARG A 86 9.76 -19.45 9.36
CA ARG A 86 8.96 -18.26 9.69
C ARG A 86 7.52 -18.35 9.22
N GLN A 87 7.19 -19.27 8.30
CA GLN A 87 5.83 -19.46 7.77
C GLN A 87 5.55 -20.94 7.48
N LYS A 88 4.29 -21.36 7.62
CA LYS A 88 3.85 -22.76 7.35
C LYS A 88 4.23 -23.24 5.94
N ARG A 89 4.14 -22.39 4.92
CA ARG A 89 4.48 -22.77 3.53
C ARG A 89 5.95 -23.20 3.39
N TYR A 90 6.86 -22.50 4.07
CA TYR A 90 8.28 -22.81 4.05
C TYR A 90 8.58 -24.11 4.81
N LEU A 91 7.85 -24.36 5.90
CA LEU A 91 7.94 -25.64 6.60
C LEU A 91 7.48 -26.81 5.72
N LYS A 92 6.34 -26.67 5.01
CA LYS A 92 5.86 -27.68 4.06
C LYS A 92 6.90 -27.99 2.99
N THR A 93 7.46 -26.96 2.36
CA THR A 93 8.51 -27.13 1.34
C THR A 93 9.78 -27.76 1.93
N HIS A 94 10.18 -27.36 3.14
CA HIS A 94 11.31 -27.96 3.84
C HIS A 94 11.11 -29.46 4.07
N VAL A 95 9.96 -29.87 4.62
CA VAL A 95 9.63 -31.29 4.83
C VAL A 95 9.58 -32.03 3.50
N LEU A 96 8.96 -31.44 2.48
CA LEU A 96 8.88 -32.03 1.14
C LEU A 96 10.25 -32.28 0.52
N ILE A 97 11.25 -31.44 0.78
CA ILE A 97 12.56 -31.56 0.13
C ILE A 97 13.55 -32.36 1.00
N LYS A 98 13.56 -32.11 2.31
CA LYS A 98 14.54 -32.65 3.27
C LYS A 98 14.05 -33.90 3.99
N HIS A 99 12.74 -34.14 4.03
CA HIS A 99 12.10 -35.23 4.74
C HIS A 99 11.11 -35.99 3.83
N LYS A 100 11.43 -36.13 2.54
CA LYS A 100 10.62 -36.82 1.52
C LYS A 100 10.02 -38.16 1.97
N LYS A 101 10.80 -38.91 2.76
CA LYS A 101 10.43 -40.24 3.29
C LYS A 101 9.29 -40.21 4.33
N PHE A 102 8.96 -39.05 4.90
CA PHE A 102 8.04 -38.88 6.03
C PHE A 102 6.73 -38.14 5.68
N LEU A 103 6.50 -37.85 4.40
CA LEU A 103 5.31 -37.11 3.92
C LEU A 103 4.01 -37.93 3.99
N SER A 104 4.09 -39.24 4.26
CA SER A 104 2.95 -40.14 4.29
C SER A 104 2.12 -40.09 5.57
N MET A 105 2.53 -39.34 6.63
CA MET A 105 1.84 -39.44 7.93
C MET A 105 1.26 -38.15 8.52
N ASN A 106 1.73 -36.93 8.21
CA ASN A 106 1.38 -35.75 9.03
C ASN A 106 0.87 -34.52 8.24
N ILE A 107 -0.28 -34.66 7.55
CA ILE A 107 -1.07 -33.51 7.02
C ILE A 107 -2.32 -33.21 7.87
N LYS A 108 -2.68 -34.05 8.85
CA LYS A 108 -3.78 -33.76 9.76
C LYS A 108 -3.23 -33.18 11.07
N GLY A 109 -3.20 -31.86 11.17
CA GLY A 109 -2.78 -31.18 12.39
C GLY A 109 -2.92 -29.67 12.25
N GLU A 110 -4.08 -29.18 12.70
CA GLU A 110 -4.31 -27.81 13.17
C GLU A 110 -4.52 -26.75 12.07
N GLU A 111 -5.73 -26.84 11.50
CA GLU A 111 -6.54 -25.66 11.24
C GLU A 111 -6.64 -24.81 12.51
N GLN A 112 -6.60 -23.50 12.28
CA GLN A 112 -6.64 -22.42 13.25
C GLN A 112 -7.93 -22.47 14.09
N ASN A 113 -7.87 -22.08 15.37
CA ASN A 113 -8.78 -21.09 15.98
C ASN A 113 -8.51 -20.91 17.49
N ILE A 114 -7.74 -19.87 17.83
CA ILE A 114 -8.17 -18.76 18.70
C ILE A 114 -7.72 -17.48 17.98
#